data_AF-A0A2E4F7X9-F1
#
_entry.id   AF-A0A2E4F7X9-F1
#
_cell.length_a   1.000
_cell.length_b   1.000
_cell.length_c   1.000
_cell.angle_alpha   90.00
_cell.angle_beta   90.00
_cell.angle_gamma   90.00
#
_symmetry.space_group_name_H-M   'P 1'
#
loop_
_entity.id
_entity.type
_entity.pdbx_description
1 polymer ?
#
loop_
_entity_poly.entity_id
_entity_poly.type
_entity_poly.pdbx_seq_one_letter_code
_entity_poly.pdbx_strand_id
1 'polypeptide(L)'
;MSHQALQRTLVRLLHDPTLVERLRESGPTALDEPELTENERGWLAATDPRAFQTDPYRQGRILTSLVEELPTAAALAARRLEGGLTSFFSSEHFHQAVRQDRALRLAFAELLEQTGSDTRALVAIERGLMQARRAESPLEGEIYPAHGVLWISTPAGALELYEALWAGLSRTGMPVVESVLRVAQTPLPVTTLDNDDRRTLLIEPDETGGFRVGEIPSGLEAILRAARDHRSLRACEEAAVRSGADATEAQEIIADLTSEGLLVCKVG
;
A
#
# COMPACT_ATOMS: atom_id res chain seq x y z
N MET A 1 6.73 -10.29 32.97
CA MET A 1 6.82 -11.25 31.85
C MET A 1 5.93 -10.72 30.74
N SER A 2 6.49 -10.48 29.55
CA SER A 2 5.72 -10.04 28.40
C SER A 2 5.41 -11.25 27.53
N HIS A 3 4.26 -11.91 27.79
CA HIS A 3 3.76 -13.01 26.95
C HIS A 3 3.71 -12.60 25.46
N GLN A 4 3.45 -11.33 25.20
CA GLN A 4 3.47 -10.73 23.87
C GLN A 4 4.87 -10.77 23.23
N ALA A 5 5.94 -10.44 23.96
CA ALA A 5 7.31 -10.51 23.44
C ALA A 5 7.71 -11.94 23.03
N LEU A 6 7.34 -12.94 23.84
CA LEU A 6 7.56 -14.35 23.52
C LEU A 6 6.82 -14.76 22.25
N GLN A 7 5.53 -14.41 22.15
CA GLN A 7 4.72 -14.69 20.96
C GLN A 7 5.27 -14.01 19.71
N ARG A 8 5.65 -12.73 19.79
CA ARG A 8 6.23 -11.97 18.67
C ARG A 8 7.56 -12.57 18.22
N THR A 9 8.41 -12.99 19.16
CA THR A 9 9.67 -13.67 18.84
C THR A 9 9.44 -15.01 18.18
N LEU A 10 8.46 -15.79 18.67
CA LEU A 10 8.07 -17.04 18.04
C LEU A 10 7.56 -16.82 16.61
N VAL A 11 6.73 -15.81 16.37
CA VAL A 11 6.28 -15.45 15.01
C VAL A 11 7.48 -15.11 14.11
N ARG A 12 8.48 -14.36 14.60
CA ARG A 12 9.69 -14.07 13.84
C ARG A 12 10.45 -15.35 13.48
N LEU A 13 10.65 -16.25 14.43
CA LEU A 13 11.34 -17.54 14.19
C LEU A 13 10.58 -18.44 13.20
N LEU A 14 9.24 -18.44 13.25
CA LEU A 14 8.40 -19.22 12.33
C LEU A 14 8.45 -18.72 10.87
N HIS A 15 8.86 -17.48 10.65
CA HIS A 15 8.90 -16.87 9.32
C HIS A 15 10.30 -16.52 8.84
N ASP A 16 11.32 -16.43 9.70
CA ASP A 16 12.68 -16.07 9.31
C ASP A 16 13.65 -17.24 9.51
N PRO A 17 13.93 -18.05 8.47
CA PRO A 17 14.89 -19.13 8.58
C PRO A 17 16.31 -18.64 8.92
N THR A 18 16.68 -17.43 8.48
CA THR A 18 17.99 -16.83 8.80
C THR A 18 18.08 -16.46 10.28
N LEU A 19 16.99 -16.04 10.94
CA LEU A 19 16.99 -15.87 12.40
C LEU A 19 17.11 -17.20 13.14
N VAL A 20 16.48 -18.27 12.63
CA VAL A 20 16.61 -19.62 13.21
C VAL A 20 18.06 -20.13 13.10
N GLU A 21 18.71 -19.92 11.96
CA GLU A 21 20.13 -20.25 11.77
C GLU A 21 21.03 -19.46 12.73
N ARG A 22 20.81 -18.15 12.84
CA ARG A 22 21.53 -17.30 13.81
C ARG A 22 21.32 -17.75 15.26
N LEU A 23 20.09 -18.13 15.63
CA LEU A 23 19.77 -18.65 16.96
C LEU A 23 20.52 -19.96 17.24
N ARG A 24 20.62 -20.85 16.26
CA ARG A 24 21.37 -22.11 16.37
C ARG A 24 22.87 -21.86 16.55
N GLU A 25 23.43 -20.88 15.85
CA GLU A 25 24.88 -20.62 15.85
C GLU A 25 25.35 -19.78 17.03
N SER A 26 24.58 -18.76 17.40
CA SER A 26 24.95 -17.78 18.45
C SER A 26 24.21 -18.00 19.77
N GLY A 27 23.26 -18.92 19.82
CA GLY A 27 22.47 -19.21 21.01
C GLY A 27 21.47 -18.09 21.38
N PRO A 28 21.01 -18.06 22.65
CA PRO A 28 19.96 -17.14 23.15
C PRO A 28 20.18 -15.64 22.87
N THR A 29 21.42 -15.21 22.70
CA THR A 29 21.80 -13.81 22.46
C THR A 29 21.37 -13.32 21.07
N ALA A 30 21.12 -14.22 20.11
CA ALA A 30 20.66 -13.88 18.76
C ALA A 30 19.27 -13.22 18.71
N LEU A 31 18.44 -13.40 19.76
CA LEU A 31 17.04 -12.99 19.71
C LEU A 31 16.80 -11.49 19.87
N ASP A 32 17.80 -10.72 20.32
CA ASP A 32 17.76 -9.25 20.47
C ASP A 32 16.38 -8.71 20.91
N GLU A 33 15.79 -9.31 21.95
CA GLU A 33 14.44 -8.97 22.42
C GLU A 33 14.46 -8.62 23.91
N PRO A 34 14.65 -7.35 24.29
CA PRO A 34 14.93 -6.94 25.66
C PRO A 34 13.82 -7.33 26.66
N GLU A 35 12.59 -7.55 26.17
CA GLU A 35 11.46 -7.97 26.99
C GLU A 35 11.46 -9.47 27.36
N LEU A 36 12.29 -10.30 26.70
CA LEU A 36 12.44 -11.71 27.03
C LEU A 36 13.40 -11.92 28.21
N THR A 37 12.94 -12.72 29.17
CA THR A 37 13.80 -13.25 30.24
C THR A 37 14.81 -14.26 29.69
N GLU A 38 15.89 -14.50 30.43
CA GLU A 38 16.91 -15.48 30.05
C GLU A 38 16.33 -16.89 29.88
N ASN A 39 15.38 -17.28 30.73
CA ASN A 39 14.71 -18.58 30.63
C ASN A 39 13.89 -18.70 29.33
N GLU A 40 13.15 -17.67 28.94
CA GLU A 40 12.36 -17.68 27.70
C GLU A 40 13.27 -17.75 26.47
N ARG A 41 14.38 -17.02 26.46
CA ARG A 41 15.38 -17.14 25.39
C ARG A 41 16.01 -18.54 25.37
N GLY A 42 16.29 -19.11 26.54
CA GLY A 42 16.76 -20.48 26.70
C GLY A 42 15.77 -21.51 26.14
N TRP A 43 14.47 -21.36 26.39
CA TRP A 43 13.43 -22.23 25.82
C TRP A 43 13.39 -22.17 24.30
N LEU A 44 13.42 -20.96 23.73
CA LEU A 44 13.44 -20.78 22.28
C LEU A 44 14.72 -21.37 21.65
N ALA A 45 15.88 -21.15 22.26
CA ALA A 45 17.16 -21.68 21.78
C ALA A 45 17.28 -23.20 21.92
N ALA A 46 16.65 -23.81 22.93
CA ALA A 46 16.62 -25.25 23.14
C ALA A 46 15.60 -25.98 22.24
N THR A 47 14.72 -25.24 21.55
CA THR A 47 13.74 -25.82 20.63
C THR A 47 14.44 -26.37 19.37
N ASP A 48 14.05 -27.56 18.91
CA ASP A 48 14.57 -28.13 17.65
C ASP A 48 14.32 -27.14 16.48
N PRO A 49 15.34 -26.70 15.73
CA PRO A 49 15.17 -25.79 14.60
C PRO A 49 14.13 -26.24 13.57
N ARG A 50 13.94 -27.55 13.40
CA ARG A 50 12.94 -28.13 12.49
C ARG A 50 11.51 -27.81 12.94
N ALA A 51 11.29 -27.58 14.23
CA ALA A 51 9.98 -27.19 14.77
C ALA A 51 9.53 -25.81 14.25
N PHE A 52 10.46 -24.93 13.87
CA PHE A 52 10.12 -23.64 13.25
C PHE A 52 9.78 -23.78 11.75
N GLN A 53 10.11 -24.92 11.13
CA GLN A 53 9.96 -25.17 9.69
C GLN A 53 8.85 -26.18 9.36
N THR A 54 7.97 -26.50 10.32
CA THR A 54 6.93 -27.54 10.13
C THR A 54 5.92 -27.20 9.04
N ASP A 55 5.78 -25.94 8.68
CA ASP A 55 4.89 -25.46 7.63
C ASP A 55 5.71 -24.70 6.56
N PRO A 56 6.18 -25.40 5.51
CA PRO A 56 7.02 -24.79 4.49
C PRO A 56 6.28 -23.76 3.63
N TYR A 57 4.94 -23.74 3.67
CA TYR A 57 4.13 -22.83 2.85
C TYR A 57 3.71 -21.56 3.61
N ARG A 58 4.11 -21.42 4.88
CA ARG A 58 3.70 -20.30 5.74
C ARG A 58 4.07 -18.94 5.15
N GLN A 59 5.34 -18.76 4.78
CA GLN A 59 5.82 -17.54 4.13
C GLN A 59 5.07 -17.27 2.83
N GLY A 60 4.88 -18.32 2.01
CA GLY A 60 4.19 -18.24 0.72
C GLY A 60 2.77 -17.68 0.87
N ARG A 61 1.98 -18.18 1.81
CA ARG A 61 0.59 -17.71 2.00
C ARG A 61 0.50 -16.24 2.41
N ILE A 62 1.39 -15.79 3.30
CA ILE A 62 1.43 -14.37 3.68
C ILE A 62 1.90 -13.53 2.49
N LEU A 63 2.94 -13.97 1.80
CA LEU A 63 3.48 -13.26 0.66
C LEU A 63 2.44 -13.13 -0.47
N THR A 64 1.64 -14.17 -0.72
CA THR A 64 0.51 -14.12 -1.67
C THR A 64 -0.40 -12.94 -1.35
N SER A 65 -0.91 -12.83 -0.12
CA SER A 65 -1.79 -11.73 0.26
C SER A 65 -1.13 -10.36 0.20
N LEU A 66 0.18 -10.27 0.49
CA LEU A 66 0.94 -9.02 0.38
C LEU A 66 1.12 -8.59 -1.08
N VAL A 67 1.40 -9.54 -1.97
CA VAL A 67 1.57 -9.30 -3.41
C VAL A 67 0.25 -8.95 -4.09
N GLU A 68 -0.86 -9.56 -3.68
CA GLU A 68 -2.20 -9.21 -4.18
C GLU A 68 -2.59 -7.76 -3.86
N GLU A 69 -2.10 -7.23 -2.74
CA GLU A 69 -2.33 -5.83 -2.36
C GLU A 69 -1.40 -4.86 -3.10
N LEU A 70 -0.16 -5.26 -3.42
CA LEU A 70 0.88 -4.41 -4.03
C LEU A 70 1.49 -5.02 -5.32
N PRO A 71 0.70 -5.43 -6.31
CA PRO A 71 1.18 -6.29 -7.38
C PRO A 71 2.18 -5.62 -8.34
N THR A 72 1.93 -4.38 -8.73
CA THR A 72 2.81 -3.65 -9.67
C THR A 72 4.11 -3.25 -8.99
N ALA A 73 4.06 -2.76 -7.75
CA ALA A 73 5.24 -2.46 -6.95
C ALA A 73 6.07 -3.73 -6.67
N ALA A 74 5.40 -4.84 -6.33
CA ALA A 74 6.08 -6.12 -6.08
C ALA A 74 6.77 -6.66 -7.34
N ALA A 75 6.13 -6.57 -8.52
CA ALA A 75 6.75 -6.99 -9.78
C ALA A 75 8.04 -6.23 -10.08
N LEU A 76 8.05 -4.93 -9.82
CA LEU A 76 9.23 -4.08 -10.02
C LEU A 76 10.32 -4.37 -8.99
N ALA A 77 9.96 -4.45 -7.71
CA ALA A 77 10.87 -4.68 -6.59
C ALA A 77 11.49 -6.09 -6.60
N ALA A 78 10.76 -7.11 -7.06
CA ALA A 78 11.23 -8.50 -7.09
C ALA A 78 12.54 -8.68 -7.86
N ARG A 79 12.84 -7.79 -8.81
CA ARG A 79 14.08 -7.79 -9.59
C ARG A 79 15.26 -7.16 -8.88
N ARG A 80 15.00 -6.33 -7.89
CA ARG A 80 15.97 -5.46 -7.22
C ARG A 80 16.35 -5.96 -5.84
N LEU A 81 15.42 -6.66 -5.18
CA LEU A 81 15.67 -7.29 -3.89
C LEU A 81 16.53 -8.54 -4.05
N GLU A 82 17.65 -8.57 -3.36
CA GLU A 82 18.44 -9.79 -3.18
C GLU A 82 17.60 -10.83 -2.43
N GLY A 83 17.52 -12.06 -2.96
CA GLY A 83 16.60 -13.08 -2.43
C GLY A 83 15.12 -12.86 -2.76
N GLY A 84 14.80 -11.93 -3.66
CA GLY A 84 13.44 -11.67 -4.14
C GLY A 84 12.51 -11.16 -3.05
N LEU A 85 11.20 -11.32 -3.24
CA LEU A 85 10.21 -10.82 -2.28
C LEU A 85 10.18 -11.59 -0.94
N THR A 86 10.67 -12.83 -0.92
CA THR A 86 10.80 -13.63 0.30
C THR A 86 11.81 -13.04 1.29
N SER A 87 12.75 -12.21 0.82
CA SER A 87 13.67 -11.47 1.68
C SER A 87 12.97 -10.56 2.69
N PHE A 88 11.69 -10.22 2.46
CA PHE A 88 10.88 -9.48 3.43
C PHE A 88 10.88 -10.12 4.82
N PHE A 89 10.78 -11.44 4.92
CA PHE A 89 10.68 -12.11 6.23
C PHE A 89 11.96 -12.06 7.05
N SER A 90 13.11 -11.85 6.41
CA SER A 90 14.41 -11.66 7.08
C SER A 90 14.79 -10.17 7.19
N SER A 91 13.92 -9.26 6.72
CA SER A 91 14.17 -7.82 6.75
C SER A 91 13.83 -7.18 8.10
N GLU A 92 14.44 -6.02 8.38
CA GLU A 92 14.10 -5.24 9.56
C GLU A 92 12.63 -4.78 9.54
N HIS A 93 12.04 -4.52 8.37
CA HIS A 93 10.63 -4.12 8.25
C HIS A 93 9.69 -5.16 8.82
N PHE A 94 9.88 -6.44 8.46
CA PHE A 94 9.08 -7.53 9.01
C PHE A 94 9.27 -7.67 10.52
N HIS A 95 10.51 -7.68 11.00
CA HIS A 95 10.79 -7.84 12.42
C HIS A 95 10.24 -6.68 13.26
N GLN A 96 10.39 -5.43 12.81
CA GLN A 96 9.81 -4.27 13.47
C GLN A 96 8.28 -4.31 13.45
N ALA A 97 7.68 -4.71 12.32
CA ALA A 97 6.24 -4.83 12.23
C ALA A 97 5.68 -5.86 13.21
N VAL A 98 6.31 -7.02 13.35
CA VAL A 98 5.91 -8.03 14.35
C VAL A 98 6.13 -7.53 15.77
N ARG A 99 7.27 -6.86 16.05
CA ARG A 99 7.56 -6.30 17.38
C ARG A 99 6.54 -5.23 17.81
N GLN A 100 6.13 -4.39 16.88
CA GLN A 100 5.26 -3.23 17.13
C GLN A 100 3.78 -3.50 16.83
N ASP A 101 3.41 -4.74 16.48
CA ASP A 101 2.05 -5.12 16.06
C ASP A 101 1.51 -4.25 14.90
N ARG A 102 2.38 -3.93 13.94
CA ARG A 102 2.02 -3.15 12.75
C ARG A 102 1.53 -4.07 11.63
N ALA A 103 0.62 -3.54 10.81
CA ALA A 103 0.10 -4.26 9.66
C ALA A 103 1.24 -4.62 8.67
N LEU A 104 1.42 -5.92 8.40
CA LEU A 104 2.50 -6.41 7.53
C LEU A 104 2.50 -5.79 6.13
N ARG A 105 1.32 -5.48 5.57
CA ARG A 105 1.18 -4.80 4.28
C ARG A 105 1.88 -3.42 4.23
N LEU A 106 1.86 -2.69 5.36
CA LEU A 106 2.51 -1.38 5.43
C LEU A 106 4.03 -1.53 5.46
N ALA A 107 4.52 -2.48 6.26
CA ALA A 107 5.94 -2.79 6.37
C ALA A 107 6.50 -3.39 5.06
N PHE A 108 5.71 -4.22 4.36
CA PHE A 108 6.08 -4.72 3.05
C PHE A 108 6.19 -3.58 2.05
N ALA A 109 5.20 -2.69 1.99
CA ALA A 109 5.28 -1.49 1.16
C ALA A 109 6.51 -0.61 1.48
N GLU A 110 6.87 -0.42 2.75
CA GLU A 110 8.10 0.31 3.16
C GLU A 110 9.37 -0.34 2.59
N LEU A 111 9.46 -1.68 2.63
CA LEU A 111 10.56 -2.39 1.98
C LEU A 111 10.58 -2.14 0.46
N LEU A 112 9.42 -2.19 -0.21
CA LEU A 112 9.35 -1.97 -1.65
C LEU A 112 9.80 -0.54 -2.03
N GLU A 113 9.40 0.48 -1.25
CA GLU A 113 9.76 1.89 -1.44
C GLU A 113 11.27 2.16 -1.41
N GLN A 114 12.06 1.27 -0.80
CA GLN A 114 13.53 1.37 -0.76
C GLN A 114 14.21 0.91 -2.04
N THR A 115 13.49 0.21 -2.92
CA THR A 115 14.05 -0.34 -4.16
C THR A 115 14.12 0.67 -5.31
N GLY A 116 13.50 1.85 -5.17
CA GLY A 116 13.56 2.93 -6.17
C GLY A 116 12.42 3.94 -6.08
N SER A 117 12.60 5.10 -6.71
CA SER A 117 11.57 6.16 -6.78
C SER A 117 10.33 5.73 -7.55
N ASP A 118 10.51 4.90 -8.57
CA ASP A 118 9.44 4.29 -9.35
C ASP A 118 8.61 3.30 -8.54
N THR A 119 9.26 2.44 -7.74
CA THR A 119 8.55 1.54 -6.85
C THR A 119 7.79 2.34 -5.79
N ARG A 120 8.36 3.44 -5.28
CA ARG A 120 7.65 4.34 -4.36
C ARG A 120 6.41 4.99 -4.99
N ALA A 121 6.48 5.37 -6.26
CA ALA A 121 5.33 5.91 -6.98
C ALA A 121 4.20 4.87 -7.12
N LEU A 122 4.55 3.62 -7.46
CA LEU A 122 3.58 2.52 -7.54
C LEU A 122 2.97 2.18 -6.19
N VAL A 123 3.79 2.13 -5.12
CA VAL A 123 3.31 1.93 -3.76
C VAL A 123 2.32 3.02 -3.34
N ALA A 124 2.55 4.28 -3.74
CA ALA A 124 1.62 5.37 -3.44
C ALA A 124 0.25 5.14 -4.09
N ILE A 125 0.22 4.69 -5.35
CA ILE A 125 -1.01 4.35 -6.08
C ILE A 125 -1.75 3.19 -5.38
N GLU A 126 -1.06 2.09 -5.14
CA GLU A 126 -1.67 0.88 -4.58
C GLU A 126 -2.12 1.07 -3.12
N ARG A 127 -1.38 1.87 -2.33
CA ARG A 127 -1.84 2.30 -1.00
C ARG A 127 -3.09 3.17 -1.10
N GLY A 128 -3.16 4.08 -2.08
CA GLY A 128 -4.37 4.86 -2.37
C GLY A 128 -5.57 3.97 -2.65
N LEU A 129 -5.40 2.94 -3.50
CA LEU A 129 -6.45 1.96 -3.81
C LEU A 129 -6.90 1.18 -2.57
N MET A 130 -5.96 0.77 -1.72
CA MET A 130 -6.30 0.12 -0.45
C MET A 130 -7.07 1.04 0.51
N GLN A 131 -6.71 2.32 0.56
CA GLN A 131 -7.40 3.30 1.39
C GLN A 131 -8.79 3.55 0.85
N ALA A 132 -8.95 3.66 -0.47
CA ALA A 132 -10.23 3.87 -1.14
C ALA A 132 -11.21 2.72 -0.82
N ARG A 133 -10.75 1.46 -0.92
CA ARG A 133 -11.51 0.26 -0.53
C ARG A 133 -12.02 0.26 0.90
N ARG A 134 -11.35 0.98 1.81
CA ARG A 134 -11.63 0.99 3.26
C ARG A 134 -12.14 2.34 3.75
N ALA A 135 -12.37 3.29 2.84
CA ALA A 135 -12.81 4.62 3.21
C ALA A 135 -14.20 4.52 3.85
N GLU A 136 -14.43 5.21 4.95
CA GLU A 136 -15.77 5.27 5.54
C GLU A 136 -16.51 6.49 4.99
N SER A 137 -17.84 6.38 4.85
CA SER A 137 -18.67 7.53 4.49
C SER A 137 -18.70 8.50 5.67
N PRO A 138 -18.43 9.80 5.47
CA PRO A 138 -18.53 10.78 6.55
C PRO A 138 -19.97 10.91 7.05
N LEU A 139 -20.12 11.04 8.37
CA LEU A 139 -21.43 11.13 9.02
C LEU A 139 -21.99 12.57 9.07
N GLU A 140 -21.16 13.59 8.87
CA GLU A 140 -21.51 15.01 9.06
C GLU A 140 -20.96 15.88 7.92
N GLY A 141 -21.70 16.93 7.56
CA GLY A 141 -21.38 17.86 6.47
C GLY A 141 -22.53 18.03 5.47
N GLU A 142 -22.52 19.15 4.75
CA GLU A 142 -23.45 19.41 3.63
C GLU A 142 -23.00 18.66 2.37
N ILE A 143 -21.70 18.63 2.13
CA ILE A 143 -21.07 18.02 0.95
C ILE A 143 -19.77 17.33 1.33
N TYR A 144 -19.46 16.18 0.72
CA TYR A 144 -18.22 15.45 0.95
C TYR A 144 -17.85 14.55 -0.25
N PRO A 145 -16.57 14.15 -0.41
CA PRO A 145 -16.19 13.16 -1.40
C PRO A 145 -16.94 11.85 -1.19
N ALA A 146 -17.41 11.23 -2.26
CA ALA A 146 -18.13 9.97 -2.16
C ALA A 146 -17.27 8.84 -1.60
N HIS A 147 -17.91 7.77 -1.14
CA HIS A 147 -17.21 6.58 -0.62
C HIS A 147 -16.25 6.03 -1.69
N GLY A 148 -14.99 5.83 -1.31
CA GLY A 148 -13.96 5.34 -2.21
C GLY A 148 -13.34 6.41 -3.13
N VAL A 149 -13.80 7.67 -3.06
CA VAL A 149 -13.17 8.79 -3.78
C VAL A 149 -12.03 9.35 -2.96
N LEU A 150 -10.81 9.23 -3.47
CA LEU A 150 -9.59 9.74 -2.87
C LEU A 150 -8.68 10.31 -3.95
N TRP A 151 -7.75 11.17 -3.57
CA TRP A 151 -6.70 11.61 -4.48
C TRP A 151 -5.33 11.49 -3.81
N ILE A 152 -4.33 11.27 -4.64
CA ILE A 152 -2.93 11.12 -4.23
C ILE A 152 -2.05 11.96 -5.14
N SER A 153 -0.87 12.35 -4.64
CA SER A 153 0.13 13.03 -5.44
C SER A 153 1.23 12.04 -5.81
N THR A 154 1.63 12.00 -7.08
CA THR A 154 2.70 11.16 -7.61
C THR A 154 3.62 11.95 -8.54
N PRO A 155 4.84 11.49 -8.82
CA PRO A 155 5.64 12.01 -9.93
C PRO A 155 4.89 11.86 -11.26
N ALA A 156 5.15 12.74 -12.24
CA ALA A 156 4.68 12.55 -13.61
C ALA A 156 5.27 11.26 -14.19
N GLY A 157 4.48 10.53 -15.01
CA GLY A 157 4.86 9.22 -15.54
C GLY A 157 4.45 8.03 -14.64
N ALA A 158 4.00 8.29 -13.41
CA ALA A 158 3.68 7.22 -12.46
C ALA A 158 2.43 6.43 -12.87
N LEU A 159 1.40 7.10 -13.39
CA LEU A 159 0.17 6.46 -13.84
C LEU A 159 0.45 5.56 -15.05
N GLU A 160 1.21 6.06 -16.03
CA GLU A 160 1.59 5.32 -17.24
C GLU A 160 2.43 4.09 -16.89
N LEU A 161 3.35 4.22 -15.93
CA LEU A 161 4.13 3.08 -15.42
C LEU A 161 3.21 2.04 -14.76
N TYR A 162 2.28 2.49 -13.91
CA TYR A 162 1.31 1.62 -13.24
C TYR A 162 0.45 0.86 -14.25
N GLU A 163 -0.15 1.56 -15.22
CA GLU A 163 -0.99 0.98 -16.27
C GLU A 163 -0.20 -0.02 -17.14
N ALA A 164 1.03 0.32 -17.53
CA ALA A 164 1.86 -0.56 -18.33
C ALA A 164 2.21 -1.87 -17.60
N LEU A 165 2.52 -1.79 -16.30
CA LEU A 165 2.76 -2.97 -15.46
C LEU A 165 1.48 -3.77 -15.24
N TRP A 166 0.38 -3.12 -14.92
CA TRP A 166 -0.92 -3.77 -14.71
C TRP A 166 -1.40 -4.50 -15.97
N ALA A 167 -1.26 -3.88 -17.14
CA ALA A 167 -1.54 -4.52 -18.42
C ALA A 167 -0.62 -5.73 -18.65
N GLY A 168 0.66 -5.63 -18.27
CA GLY A 168 1.61 -6.73 -18.29
C GLY A 168 1.17 -7.92 -17.45
N LEU A 169 0.75 -7.67 -16.20
CA LEU A 169 0.24 -8.68 -15.28
C LEU A 169 -1.04 -9.32 -15.82
N SER A 170 -2.00 -8.51 -16.26
CA SER A 170 -3.31 -8.96 -16.75
C SER A 170 -3.22 -9.84 -18.00
N ARG A 171 -2.28 -9.56 -18.92
CA ARG A 171 -2.08 -10.36 -20.14
C ARG A 171 -1.63 -11.80 -19.89
N THR A 172 -1.12 -12.11 -18.70
CA THR A 172 -0.65 -13.48 -18.41
C THR A 172 -1.79 -14.49 -18.29
N GLY A 173 -2.99 -14.05 -17.91
CA GLY A 173 -4.13 -14.94 -17.58
C GLY A 173 -3.90 -15.82 -16.35
N MET A 174 -2.84 -15.54 -15.57
CA MET A 174 -2.43 -16.30 -14.39
C MET A 174 -2.93 -15.62 -13.10
N PRO A 175 -2.94 -16.32 -11.96
CA PRO A 175 -3.09 -15.69 -10.65
C PRO A 175 -2.02 -14.60 -10.44
N VAL A 176 -2.39 -13.49 -9.82
CA VAL A 176 -1.55 -12.27 -9.68
C VAL A 176 -0.14 -12.57 -9.20
N VAL A 177 0.02 -13.44 -8.20
CA VAL A 177 1.34 -13.81 -7.65
C VAL A 177 2.23 -14.48 -8.70
N GLU A 178 1.68 -15.38 -9.50
CA GLU A 178 2.42 -16.04 -10.58
C GLU A 178 2.74 -15.04 -11.69
N SER A 179 1.80 -14.15 -12.01
CA SER A 179 2.01 -13.05 -12.96
C SER A 179 3.15 -12.13 -12.54
N VAL A 180 3.25 -11.79 -11.25
CA VAL A 180 4.32 -10.95 -10.68
C VAL A 180 5.69 -11.60 -10.86
N LEU A 181 5.81 -12.88 -10.53
CA LEU A 181 7.06 -13.63 -10.72
C LEU A 181 7.46 -13.73 -12.20
N ARG A 182 6.48 -13.86 -13.09
CA ARG A 182 6.72 -13.91 -14.54
C ARG A 182 7.10 -12.54 -15.11
N VAL A 183 6.37 -11.48 -14.77
CA VAL A 183 6.65 -10.11 -15.24
C VAL A 183 8.00 -9.62 -14.75
N ALA A 184 8.42 -10.01 -13.54
CA ALA A 184 9.77 -9.72 -13.04
C ALA A 184 10.89 -10.26 -13.94
N GLN A 185 10.62 -11.28 -14.77
CA GLN A 185 11.58 -11.85 -15.71
C GLN A 185 11.50 -11.25 -17.13
N THR A 186 10.55 -10.35 -17.39
CA THR A 186 10.35 -9.71 -18.70
C THR A 186 10.98 -8.32 -18.75
N PRO A 187 11.29 -7.76 -19.94
CA PRO A 187 11.67 -6.36 -20.06
C PRO A 187 10.59 -5.44 -19.45
N LEU A 188 11.01 -4.53 -18.58
CA LEU A 188 10.10 -3.56 -17.97
C LEU A 188 9.67 -2.50 -19.00
N PRO A 189 8.47 -1.92 -18.83
CA PRO A 189 8.16 -0.69 -19.54
C PRO A 189 9.20 0.38 -19.22
N VAL A 190 9.64 1.10 -20.25
CA VAL A 190 10.54 2.24 -20.10
C VAL A 190 9.67 3.47 -19.92
N THR A 191 9.48 3.88 -18.68
CA THR A 191 8.79 5.13 -18.34
C THR A 191 9.74 5.99 -17.51
N THR A 192 9.97 7.22 -17.95
CA THR A 192 10.76 8.19 -17.19
C THR A 192 9.84 8.85 -16.18
N LEU A 193 10.24 8.84 -14.91
CA LEU A 193 9.55 9.61 -13.88
C LEU A 193 10.23 10.96 -13.71
N ASP A 194 9.43 12.01 -13.78
CA ASP A 194 9.87 13.34 -13.39
C ASP A 194 9.47 13.58 -11.94
N ASN A 195 10.46 13.55 -11.03
CA ASN A 195 10.21 13.72 -9.60
C ASN A 195 9.93 15.18 -9.22
N ASP A 196 10.29 16.14 -10.08
CA ASP A 196 10.08 17.55 -9.86
C ASP A 196 8.68 18.00 -10.33
N ASP A 197 8.09 17.26 -11.28
CA ASP A 197 6.71 17.44 -11.73
C ASP A 197 5.74 16.50 -10.97
N ARG A 198 4.86 17.10 -10.16
CA ARG A 198 3.89 16.37 -9.34
C ARG A 198 2.52 16.40 -10.00
N ARG A 199 1.97 15.22 -10.28
CA ARG A 199 0.61 15.02 -10.77
C ARG A 199 -0.30 14.60 -9.62
N THR A 200 -1.56 15.02 -9.71
CA THR A 200 -2.61 14.57 -8.79
C THR A 200 -3.43 13.50 -9.50
N LEU A 201 -3.48 12.32 -8.90
CA LEU A 201 -4.29 11.22 -9.38
C LEU A 201 -5.56 11.11 -8.53
N LEU A 202 -6.69 10.96 -9.18
CA LEU A 202 -7.97 10.60 -8.58
C LEU A 202 -8.12 9.09 -8.60
N ILE A 203 -8.56 8.54 -7.48
CA ILE A 203 -8.98 7.17 -7.29
C ILE A 203 -10.46 7.21 -6.97
N GLU A 204 -11.25 6.47 -7.72
CA GLU A 204 -12.70 6.46 -7.56
C GLU A 204 -13.28 5.09 -7.93
N PRO A 205 -14.45 4.72 -7.37
CA PRO A 205 -15.11 3.46 -7.71
C PRO A 205 -15.43 3.39 -9.21
N ASP A 206 -15.33 2.19 -9.78
CA ASP A 206 -15.83 1.93 -11.14
C ASP A 206 -17.18 1.19 -11.12
N GLU A 207 -17.80 1.05 -12.29
CA GLU A 207 -19.10 0.38 -12.46
C GLU A 207 -19.07 -1.13 -12.13
N THR A 208 -17.87 -1.73 -12.04
CA THR A 208 -17.68 -3.16 -11.77
C THR A 208 -17.48 -3.47 -10.29
N GLY A 209 -17.49 -2.43 -9.42
CA GLY A 209 -17.14 -2.54 -8.00
C GLY A 209 -15.64 -2.53 -7.75
N GLY A 210 -14.84 -2.26 -8.78
CA GLY A 210 -13.41 -1.98 -8.71
C GLY A 210 -13.13 -0.50 -8.47
N PHE A 211 -11.92 -0.08 -8.85
CA PHE A 211 -11.48 1.30 -8.75
C PHE A 211 -10.73 1.69 -10.02
N ARG A 212 -11.01 2.89 -10.55
CA ARG A 212 -10.21 3.52 -11.60
C ARG A 212 -9.25 4.54 -11.00
N VAL A 213 -8.12 4.73 -11.68
CA VAL A 213 -7.11 5.74 -11.35
C VAL A 213 -6.93 6.62 -12.57
N GLY A 214 -7.00 7.94 -12.41
CA GLY A 214 -6.84 8.90 -13.51
C GLY A 214 -6.19 10.19 -13.03
N GLU A 215 -5.54 10.93 -13.93
CA GLU A 215 -5.02 12.27 -13.58
C GLU A 215 -6.17 13.28 -13.49
N ILE A 216 -6.08 14.22 -12.54
CA ILE A 216 -7.03 15.32 -12.41
C ILE A 216 -6.34 16.68 -12.41
N PRO A 217 -7.01 17.73 -12.91
CA PRO A 217 -6.50 19.08 -12.82
C PRO A 217 -6.49 19.58 -11.37
N SER A 218 -5.61 20.53 -11.07
CA SER A 218 -5.48 21.15 -9.74
C SER A 218 -6.76 21.83 -9.26
N GLY A 219 -7.60 22.32 -10.19
CA GLY A 219 -8.89 22.90 -9.86
C GLY A 219 -9.86 21.88 -9.24
N LEU A 220 -9.93 20.67 -9.82
CA LEU A 220 -10.74 19.59 -9.26
C LEU A 220 -10.22 19.13 -7.90
N GLU A 221 -8.89 19.02 -7.74
CA GLU A 221 -8.28 18.70 -6.45
C GLU A 221 -8.67 19.71 -5.36
N ALA A 222 -8.66 21.02 -5.69
CA ALA A 222 -9.01 22.06 -4.74
C ALA A 222 -10.47 21.94 -4.25
N ILE A 223 -11.39 21.57 -5.14
CA ILE A 223 -12.81 21.36 -4.81
C ILE A 223 -12.98 20.13 -3.92
N LEU A 224 -12.36 19.00 -4.28
CA LEU A 224 -12.43 17.76 -3.49
C LEU A 224 -11.82 17.94 -2.08
N ARG A 225 -10.73 18.70 -1.99
CA ARG A 225 -10.11 19.08 -0.71
C ARG A 225 -11.04 19.94 0.13
N ALA A 226 -11.69 20.95 -0.45
CA ALA A 226 -12.66 21.78 0.26
C ALA A 226 -13.86 20.94 0.76
N ALA A 227 -14.34 20.00 -0.05
CA ALA A 227 -15.40 19.07 0.33
C ALA A 227 -14.99 18.18 1.51
N ARG A 228 -13.73 17.75 1.57
CA ARG A 228 -13.21 16.93 2.68
C ARG A 228 -13.02 17.71 3.98
N ASP A 229 -12.41 18.90 3.89
CA ASP A 229 -11.89 19.64 5.05
C ASP A 229 -12.96 20.55 5.68
N HIS A 230 -13.82 21.18 4.86
CA HIS A 230 -14.82 22.13 5.32
C HIS A 230 -16.24 21.58 5.30
N ARG A 231 -16.50 20.66 4.38
CA ARG A 231 -17.79 19.97 4.20
C ARG A 231 -19.00 20.91 4.06
N SER A 232 -18.80 22.05 3.39
CA SER A 232 -19.86 23.01 3.07
C SER A 232 -19.90 23.32 1.58
N LEU A 233 -21.09 23.50 1.03
CA LEU A 233 -21.28 23.77 -0.40
C LEU A 233 -20.54 25.05 -0.81
N ARG A 234 -20.68 26.09 0.02
CA ARG A 234 -20.01 27.38 -0.19
C ARG A 234 -18.49 27.26 -0.27
N ALA A 235 -17.85 26.44 0.57
CA ALA A 235 -16.40 26.28 0.52
C ALA A 235 -15.93 25.62 -0.79
N CYS A 236 -16.73 24.69 -1.33
CA CYS A 236 -16.49 24.08 -2.63
C CYS A 236 -16.64 25.10 -3.77
N GLU A 237 -17.70 25.92 -3.74
CA GLU A 237 -17.91 26.99 -4.73
C GLU A 237 -16.75 28.00 -4.70
N GLU A 238 -16.35 28.44 -3.50
CA GLU A 238 -15.21 29.35 -3.33
C GLU A 238 -13.89 28.72 -3.81
N ALA A 239 -13.72 27.40 -3.68
CA ALA A 239 -12.57 26.69 -4.22
C ALA A 239 -12.58 26.65 -5.75
N ALA A 240 -13.72 26.36 -6.37
CA ALA A 240 -13.89 26.41 -7.82
C ALA A 240 -13.59 27.81 -8.39
N VAL A 241 -14.11 28.86 -7.74
CA VAL A 241 -13.86 30.25 -8.15
C VAL A 241 -12.38 30.62 -8.03
N ARG A 242 -11.69 30.21 -6.97
CA ARG A 242 -10.22 30.41 -6.84
C ARG A 242 -9.43 29.67 -7.93
N SER A 243 -9.99 28.60 -8.48
CA SER A 243 -9.40 27.83 -9.58
C SER A 243 -9.77 28.37 -10.97
N GLY A 244 -10.50 29.48 -11.05
CA GLY A 244 -10.75 30.22 -12.29
C GLY A 244 -12.18 30.14 -12.83
N ALA A 245 -13.09 29.43 -12.15
CA ALA A 245 -14.51 29.42 -12.50
C ALA A 245 -15.19 30.73 -12.10
N ASP A 246 -16.26 31.12 -12.78
CA ASP A 246 -17.20 32.10 -12.23
C ASP A 246 -18.20 31.46 -11.24
N ALA A 247 -19.08 32.26 -10.65
CA ALA A 247 -20.02 31.78 -9.63
C ALA A 247 -21.08 30.81 -10.19
N THR A 248 -21.48 30.98 -11.45
CA THR A 248 -22.45 30.09 -12.12
C THR A 248 -21.76 28.79 -12.51
N GLU A 249 -20.57 28.88 -13.11
CA GLU A 249 -19.75 27.73 -13.47
C GLU A 249 -19.38 26.89 -12.23
N ALA A 250 -19.08 27.54 -11.09
CA ALA A 250 -18.79 26.83 -9.84
C ALA A 250 -19.97 25.96 -9.38
N GLN A 251 -21.20 26.45 -9.52
CA GLN A 251 -22.40 25.70 -9.18
C GLN A 251 -22.64 24.53 -10.14
N GLU A 252 -22.44 24.76 -11.44
CA GLU A 252 -22.52 23.72 -12.47
C GLU A 252 -21.48 22.62 -12.24
N ILE A 253 -20.22 22.97 -11.98
CA ILE A 253 -19.15 22.01 -11.66
C ILE A 253 -19.53 21.14 -10.45
N ILE A 254 -20.06 21.73 -9.37
CA ILE A 254 -20.44 20.95 -8.19
C ILE A 254 -21.64 20.05 -8.48
N ALA A 255 -22.62 20.54 -9.25
CA ALA A 255 -23.75 19.74 -9.68
C ALA A 255 -23.30 18.53 -10.52
N ASP A 256 -22.38 18.76 -11.46
CA ASP A 256 -21.81 17.71 -12.31
C ASP A 256 -21.05 16.68 -11.48
N LEU A 257 -20.16 17.10 -10.58
CA LEU A 257 -19.43 16.20 -9.66
C LEU A 257 -20.37 15.40 -8.75
N THR A 258 -21.51 15.97 -8.36
CA THR A 258 -22.53 15.25 -7.59
C THR A 258 -23.25 14.23 -8.47
N SER A 259 -23.54 14.58 -9.73
CA SER A 259 -24.21 13.70 -10.70
C SER A 259 -23.32 12.51 -11.12
N GLU A 260 -22.01 12.72 -11.21
CA GLU A 260 -21.00 11.69 -11.48
C GLU A 260 -20.71 10.81 -10.25
N GLY A 261 -21.26 11.16 -9.08
CA GLY A 261 -21.04 10.42 -7.84
C GLY A 261 -19.65 10.64 -7.24
N LEU A 262 -18.95 11.71 -7.62
CA LEU A 262 -17.69 12.12 -7.00
C LEU A 262 -17.89 12.85 -5.67
N LEU A 263 -18.99 13.61 -5.59
CA LEU A 263 -19.44 14.29 -4.37
C LEU A 263 -20.80 13.75 -3.95
N VAL A 264 -21.04 13.76 -2.64
CA VAL A 264 -22.33 13.47 -2.04
C VAL A 264 -22.81 14.69 -1.29
N CYS A 265 -23.97 15.20 -1.69
CA CYS A 265 -24.67 16.28 -1.01
C CYS A 265 -25.75 15.69 -0.09
N LYS A 266 -25.72 16.04 1.20
CA LYS A 266 -26.83 15.77 2.10
C LYS A 266 -27.89 16.84 1.90
N VAL A 267 -29.04 16.42 1.38
CA VAL A 267 -30.24 17.27 1.39
C VAL A 267 -30.67 17.37 2.85
N GLY A 268 -30.53 18.56 3.44
CA GLY A 268 -31.03 18.88 4.77
C GLY A 268 -32.55 18.92 4.84
#